data_AF-A0A7C2JHR2-F1
#
_entry.id   AF-A0A7C2JHR2-F1
#
_cell.length_a   1.000
_cell.length_b   1.000
_cell.length_c   1.000
_cell.angle_alpha   90.00
_cell.angle_beta   90.00
_cell.angle_gamma   90.00
#
_symmetry.space_group_name_H-M   'P 1'
#
loop_
_entity.id
_entity.type
_entity.pdbx_description
1 polymer ?
#
loop_
_entity_poly.entity_id
_entity_poly.type
_entity_poly.pdbx_seq_one_letter_code
_entity_poly.pdbx_strand_id
1 'polypeptide(L)'
;DIVFKDDSATVLNDTVTKGKLAGFLEIRDNKIASYLNDLNSLAASIIAEVNVRHQLGYDMDQNLGGVFFEPATEAENMWVSSDISEDVNRIAASETVNGDGDNAKFIGAFKDEFFMNGGTSTFNDYYASFVGKVGQDLADEERGLDHHTNLMNQLINKREGISGVSIDEEMTNLVKYQLGYNAAARLCNVADELIDTLLNLVQ
;
A
#
# COMPACT_ATOMS: atom_id res chain seq x y z
N ASP A 1 12.98 -6.89 7.22
CA ASP A 1 12.22 -8.14 7.04
C ASP A 1 11.55 -8.62 8.31
N ILE A 2 10.54 -9.48 8.17
CA ILE A 2 9.91 -10.17 9.31
C ILE A 2 10.76 -11.38 9.64
N VAL A 3 11.30 -11.37 10.85
CA VAL A 3 12.18 -12.42 11.37
C VAL A 3 11.79 -12.75 12.80
N PHE A 4 12.20 -13.92 13.29
CA PHE A 4 12.09 -14.21 14.70
C PHE A 4 13.11 -13.38 15.49
N LYS A 5 12.73 -12.94 16.68
CA LYS A 5 13.64 -12.19 17.56
C LYS A 5 14.89 -12.99 17.92
N ASP A 6 14.74 -14.29 18.11
CA ASP A 6 15.83 -15.20 18.51
C ASP A 6 16.52 -15.87 17.30
N ASP A 7 15.99 -15.69 16.09
CA ASP A 7 16.59 -16.16 14.84
C ASP A 7 16.31 -15.16 13.70
N SER A 8 17.28 -14.28 13.48
CA SER A 8 17.20 -13.24 12.44
C SER A 8 17.56 -13.75 11.03
N ALA A 9 18.04 -15.00 10.89
CA ALA A 9 18.41 -15.57 9.60
C ALA A 9 17.18 -16.12 8.84
N THR A 10 16.14 -16.51 9.56
CA THR A 10 14.89 -17.01 8.96
C THR A 10 13.95 -15.85 8.64
N VAL A 11 13.86 -15.50 7.36
CA VAL A 11 12.91 -14.50 6.84
C VAL A 11 11.53 -15.14 6.59
N LEU A 12 10.49 -14.49 7.09
CA LEU A 12 9.10 -14.99 7.07
C LEU A 12 8.17 -14.22 6.14
N ASN A 13 8.67 -13.27 5.35
CA ASN A 13 7.83 -12.38 4.54
C ASN A 13 6.77 -13.14 3.72
N ASP A 14 7.18 -14.21 3.02
CA ASP A 14 6.29 -15.02 2.16
C ASP A 14 5.26 -15.86 2.94
N THR A 15 5.50 -16.11 4.23
CA THR A 15 4.58 -16.86 5.08
C THR A 15 3.43 -16.01 5.60
N VAL A 16 3.62 -14.69 5.67
CA VAL A 16 2.63 -13.74 6.17
C VAL A 16 1.77 -13.22 5.01
N THR A 17 0.71 -13.96 4.68
CA THR A 17 -0.15 -13.70 3.51
C THR A 17 -1.48 -13.03 3.82
N LYS A 18 -1.81 -12.80 5.11
CA LYS A 18 -3.09 -12.22 5.53
C LYS A 18 -2.96 -11.17 6.62
N GLY A 19 -4.02 -10.38 6.75
CA GLY A 19 -4.14 -9.35 7.78
C GLY A 19 -3.29 -8.13 7.51
N LYS A 20 -3.25 -7.23 8.49
CA LYS A 20 -2.59 -5.92 8.36
C LYS A 20 -1.09 -6.02 8.07
N LEU A 21 -0.41 -7.03 8.61
CA LEU A 21 1.02 -7.22 8.41
C LEU A 21 1.37 -7.63 6.98
N ALA A 22 0.57 -8.52 6.37
CA ALA A 22 0.70 -8.86 4.97
C ALA A 22 0.45 -7.64 4.07
N GLY A 23 -0.56 -6.82 4.39
CA GLY A 23 -0.81 -5.57 3.67
C GLY A 23 0.39 -4.60 3.73
N PHE A 24 1.07 -4.49 4.87
CA PHE A 24 2.29 -3.69 4.96
C PHE A 24 3.44 -4.25 4.11
N LEU A 25 3.60 -5.57 4.06
CA LEU A 25 4.59 -6.19 3.18
C LEU A 25 4.27 -5.95 1.71
N GLU A 26 3.01 -6.09 1.31
CA GLU A 26 2.56 -5.83 -0.07
C GLU A 26 2.82 -4.39 -0.49
N ILE A 27 2.51 -3.42 0.37
CA ILE A 27 2.79 -2.01 0.10
C ILE A 27 4.28 -1.75 -0.02
N ARG A 28 5.09 -2.26 0.92
CA ARG A 28 6.54 -2.04 0.96
C ARG A 28 7.24 -2.71 -0.23
N ASP A 29 6.97 -3.99 -0.45
CA ASP A 29 7.75 -4.85 -1.34
C ASP A 29 7.28 -4.78 -2.79
N ASN A 30 6.00 -4.46 -3.04
CA ASN A 30 5.45 -4.40 -4.39
C ASN A 30 5.12 -2.97 -4.82
N LYS A 31 4.24 -2.28 -4.09
CA LYS A 31 3.74 -0.96 -4.53
C LYS A 31 4.81 0.11 -4.48
N ILE A 32 5.43 0.33 -3.32
CA ILE A 32 6.50 1.32 -3.13
C ILE A 32 7.71 0.95 -3.98
N ALA A 33 8.11 -0.32 -4.01
CA ALA A 33 9.20 -0.79 -4.87
C ALA A 33 8.94 -0.48 -6.36
N SER A 34 7.73 -0.71 -6.86
CA SER A 34 7.36 -0.34 -8.23
C SER A 34 7.43 1.17 -8.44
N TYR A 35 6.95 1.98 -7.50
CA TYR A 35 6.99 3.44 -7.62
C TYR A 35 8.42 3.99 -7.62
N LEU A 36 9.29 3.42 -6.78
CA LEU A 36 10.71 3.74 -6.77
C LEU A 36 11.37 3.37 -8.10
N ASN A 37 11.04 2.21 -8.69
CA ASN A 37 11.55 1.82 -10.00
C ASN A 37 11.11 2.77 -11.11
N ASP A 38 9.86 3.24 -11.09
CA ASP A 38 9.36 4.22 -12.06
C ASP A 38 10.13 5.55 -11.91
N LEU A 39 10.33 6.03 -10.68
CA LEU A 39 11.13 7.24 -10.40
C LEU A 39 12.60 7.09 -10.79
N ASN A 40 13.21 5.94 -10.46
CA ASN A 40 14.58 5.59 -10.81
C ASN A 40 14.78 5.59 -12.32
N SER A 41 13.83 5.03 -13.07
CA SER A 41 13.88 5.01 -14.54
C SER A 41 13.86 6.42 -15.13
N LEU A 42 13.03 7.31 -14.58
CA LEU A 42 12.99 8.71 -14.99
C LEU A 42 14.32 9.42 -14.70
N ALA A 43 14.85 9.29 -13.48
CA ALA A 43 16.10 9.92 -13.08
C ALA A 43 17.28 9.40 -13.91
N ALA A 44 17.39 8.08 -14.10
CA ALA A 44 18.45 7.46 -14.89
C ALA A 44 18.43 7.95 -16.35
N SER A 45 17.24 8.11 -16.95
CA SER A 45 17.11 8.63 -18.31
C SER A 45 17.54 10.10 -18.39
N ILE A 46 17.12 10.96 -17.45
CA ILE A 46 17.57 12.36 -17.39
C ILE A 46 19.09 12.43 -17.24
N ILE A 47 19.67 11.65 -16.32
CA ILE A 47 21.13 11.58 -16.12
C ILE A 47 21.83 11.21 -17.42
N ALA A 48 21.38 10.14 -18.07
CA ALA A 48 21.99 9.63 -19.29
C ALA A 48 21.94 10.67 -20.42
N GLU A 49 20.75 11.20 -20.74
CA GLU A 49 20.57 12.12 -21.87
C GLU A 49 21.29 13.45 -21.63
N VAL A 50 21.22 14.00 -20.41
CA VAL A 50 21.92 15.24 -20.07
C VAL A 50 23.43 15.04 -20.14
N ASN A 51 23.95 13.93 -19.61
CA ASN A 51 25.39 13.64 -19.70
C ASN A 51 25.85 13.48 -21.14
N VAL A 52 25.11 12.73 -21.95
CA VAL A 52 25.42 12.55 -23.38
C VAL A 52 25.46 13.88 -24.09
N ARG A 53 24.48 14.77 -23.89
CA ARG A 53 24.46 16.08 -24.56
C ARG A 53 25.49 17.05 -23.99
N HIS A 54 25.73 17.04 -22.68
CA HIS A 54 26.75 17.88 -22.05
C HIS A 54 28.15 17.55 -22.57
N GLN A 55 28.46 16.26 -22.76
CA GLN A 55 29.74 15.80 -23.31
C GLN A 55 30.01 16.22 -24.76
N LEU A 56 28.97 16.59 -25.51
CA LEU A 56 29.09 17.10 -26.88
C LEU A 56 29.34 18.61 -26.94
N GLY A 57 29.18 19.31 -25.81
CA GLY A 57 29.37 20.75 -25.72
C GLY A 57 30.79 21.16 -25.34
N TYR A 58 31.01 22.47 -25.31
CA TYR A 58 32.21 23.11 -24.84
C TYR A 58 31.92 23.99 -23.61
N ASP A 59 32.83 23.93 -22.65
CA ASP A 59 32.82 24.74 -21.43
C ASP A 59 33.39 26.16 -21.67
N MET A 60 33.44 26.97 -20.61
CA MET A 60 33.90 28.35 -20.70
C MET A 60 35.40 28.46 -21.05
N ASP A 61 36.18 27.43 -20.74
CA ASP A 61 37.61 27.32 -21.03
C ASP A 61 37.88 26.65 -22.38
N GLN A 62 36.85 26.45 -23.21
CA GLN A 62 36.91 25.85 -24.55
C GLN A 62 37.25 24.35 -24.56
N ASN A 63 37.12 23.67 -23.42
CA ASN A 63 37.30 22.23 -23.33
C ASN A 63 35.97 21.51 -23.60
N LEU A 64 36.06 20.26 -24.06
CA LEU A 64 34.89 19.40 -24.18
C LEU A 64 34.27 19.13 -22.81
N GLY A 65 32.94 19.08 -22.77
CA GLY A 65 32.18 18.80 -21.55
C GLY A 65 32.47 17.43 -20.94
N GLY A 66 32.52 17.40 -19.61
CA GLY A 66 32.49 16.16 -18.83
C GLY A 66 31.06 15.64 -18.63
N VAL A 67 30.89 14.75 -17.64
CA VAL A 67 29.55 14.37 -17.17
C VAL A 67 28.94 15.52 -16.36
N PHE A 68 27.65 15.79 -16.54
CA PHE A 68 26.94 16.80 -15.75
C PHE A 68 26.46 16.24 -14.40
N PHE A 69 25.92 15.01 -14.44
CA PHE A 69 25.53 14.23 -13.27
C PHE A 69 26.49 13.05 -13.09
N GLU A 70 26.74 12.66 -11.84
CA GLU A 70 27.40 11.38 -11.55
C GLU A 70 26.58 10.22 -12.15
N PRO A 71 27.20 9.22 -12.81
CA PRO A 71 26.47 8.09 -13.37
C PRO A 71 25.74 7.31 -12.27
N ALA A 72 24.41 7.31 -12.33
CA ALA A 72 23.55 6.61 -11.39
C ALA A 72 22.29 6.06 -12.07
N THR A 73 21.77 4.98 -11.51
CA THR A 73 20.49 4.35 -11.94
C THR A 73 19.35 4.62 -10.97
N GLU A 74 19.65 5.18 -9.81
CA GLU A 74 18.68 5.44 -8.74
C GLU A 74 18.54 6.94 -8.52
N ALA A 75 17.30 7.38 -8.34
CA ALA A 75 16.97 8.79 -8.19
C ALA A 75 17.60 9.41 -6.94
N GLU A 76 17.80 8.64 -5.86
CA GLU A 76 18.47 9.11 -4.65
C GLU A 76 19.94 9.50 -4.88
N ASN A 77 20.55 8.92 -5.91
CA ASN A 77 21.96 9.10 -6.27
C ASN A 77 22.14 10.06 -7.46
N MET A 78 21.09 10.80 -7.84
CA MET A 78 21.16 11.82 -8.88
C MET A 78 21.86 13.08 -8.34
N TRP A 79 23.18 13.11 -8.43
CA TRP A 79 24.01 14.24 -7.98
C TRP A 79 24.71 14.90 -9.16
N VAL A 80 24.94 16.21 -9.07
CA VAL A 80 25.80 16.94 -10.01
C VAL A 80 27.24 16.46 -9.83
N SER A 81 27.98 16.35 -10.92
CA SER A 81 29.36 15.88 -10.89
C SER A 81 30.25 16.79 -10.05
N SER A 82 31.25 16.21 -9.39
CA SER A 82 32.19 16.98 -8.55
C SER A 82 32.87 18.08 -9.37
N ASP A 83 33.24 17.75 -10.62
CA ASP A 83 33.83 18.66 -11.60
C ASP A 83 33.04 19.96 -11.79
N ILE A 84 31.71 19.87 -11.89
CA ILE A 84 30.84 21.05 -12.07
C ILE A 84 30.56 21.74 -10.74
N SER A 85 30.40 20.97 -9.67
CA SER A 85 30.11 21.55 -8.35
C SER A 85 31.29 22.32 -7.77
N GLU A 86 32.52 21.92 -8.11
CA GLU A 86 33.77 22.60 -7.72
C GLU A 86 34.10 23.77 -8.65
N ASP A 87 33.75 23.66 -9.94
CA ASP A 87 33.92 24.74 -10.92
C ASP A 87 32.76 24.81 -11.93
N VAL A 88 31.91 25.82 -11.77
CA VAL A 88 30.76 26.07 -12.65
C VAL A 88 31.16 26.48 -14.07
N ASN A 89 32.41 26.90 -14.30
CA ASN A 89 32.90 27.22 -15.64
C ASN A 89 33.02 25.97 -16.52
N ARG A 90 33.02 24.77 -15.91
CA ARG A 90 33.04 23.47 -16.59
C ARG A 90 31.68 23.04 -17.15
N ILE A 91 30.63 23.86 -16.99
CA ILE A 91 29.34 23.64 -17.63
C ILE A 91 29.48 23.89 -19.13
N ALA A 92 29.35 22.82 -19.91
CA ALA A 92 29.47 22.80 -21.36
C ALA A 92 28.19 23.29 -22.04
N ALA A 93 27.87 24.58 -21.84
CA ALA A 93 26.65 25.20 -22.37
C ALA A 93 26.71 25.51 -23.87
N SER A 94 27.90 25.52 -24.46
CA SER A 94 28.11 25.86 -25.87
C SER A 94 28.18 24.63 -26.77
N GLU A 95 27.67 24.71 -27.99
CA GLU A 95 27.86 23.70 -29.03
C GLU A 95 29.16 23.89 -29.81
N THR A 96 29.68 25.13 -29.88
CA THR A 96 30.92 25.45 -30.57
C THR A 96 31.97 26.03 -29.64
N VAL A 97 33.24 25.94 -30.02
CA VAL A 97 34.37 26.45 -29.22
C VAL A 97 34.28 27.97 -28.96
N ASN A 98 33.54 28.73 -29.79
CA ASN A 98 33.57 30.19 -29.76
C ASN A 98 32.52 30.82 -28.83
N GLY A 99 31.89 30.04 -27.95
CA GLY A 99 30.98 30.54 -26.93
C GLY A 99 29.60 30.93 -27.47
N ASP A 100 28.70 29.96 -27.51
CA ASP A 100 27.27 30.09 -27.73
C ASP A 100 26.49 29.43 -26.57
N GLY A 101 25.16 29.49 -26.62
CA GLY A 101 24.28 28.82 -25.66
C GLY A 101 23.48 27.68 -26.28
N ASP A 102 23.92 27.17 -27.43
CA ASP A 102 23.08 26.26 -28.22
C ASP A 102 23.03 24.86 -27.59
N ASN A 103 24.11 24.37 -26.97
CA ASN A 103 24.08 23.11 -26.23
C ASN A 103 23.08 23.15 -25.06
N ALA A 104 23.05 24.27 -24.33
CA ALA A 104 22.07 24.50 -23.27
C ALA A 104 20.63 24.55 -23.79
N LYS A 105 20.39 25.08 -25.00
CA LYS A 105 19.06 25.06 -25.63
C LYS A 105 18.62 23.64 -25.98
N PHE A 106 19.52 22.78 -26.46
CA PHE A 106 19.19 21.38 -26.71
C PHE A 106 18.80 20.64 -25.44
N ILE A 107 19.56 20.82 -24.35
CA ILE A 107 19.22 20.25 -23.04
C ILE A 107 17.86 20.80 -22.56
N GLY A 108 17.60 22.09 -22.74
CA GLY A 108 16.31 22.70 -22.40
C GLY A 108 15.13 22.19 -23.23
N ALA A 109 15.37 21.66 -24.42
CA ALA A 109 14.36 21.07 -25.29
C ALA A 109 14.01 19.62 -24.93
N PHE A 110 14.79 18.96 -24.07
CA PHE A 110 14.58 17.55 -23.69
C PHE A 110 13.21 17.24 -23.10
N LYS A 111 12.55 18.24 -22.50
CA LYS A 111 11.17 18.12 -21.99
C LYS A 111 10.16 17.77 -23.09
N ASP A 112 10.48 18.08 -24.35
CA ASP A 112 9.63 17.86 -25.53
C ASP A 112 10.07 16.63 -26.35
N GLU A 113 11.21 16.02 -25.99
CA GLU A 113 11.80 14.87 -26.68
C GLU A 113 11.35 13.54 -26.07
N PHE A 114 11.34 12.49 -26.90
CA PHE A 114 10.89 11.16 -26.49
C PHE A 114 12.06 10.32 -25.96
N PHE A 115 12.35 10.44 -24.66
CA PHE A 115 13.42 9.69 -23.99
C PHE A 115 12.94 8.57 -23.05
N MET A 116 11.63 8.42 -22.88
CA MET A 116 11.04 7.42 -21.99
C MET A 116 10.34 6.31 -22.79
N ASN A 117 10.14 5.15 -22.15
CA ASN A 117 9.45 3.98 -22.73
C ASN A 117 10.00 3.56 -24.11
N GLY A 118 11.33 3.49 -24.24
CA GLY A 118 11.98 3.10 -25.51
C GLY A 118 11.82 4.13 -26.63
N GLY A 119 11.60 5.39 -26.30
CA GLY A 119 11.49 6.50 -27.25
C GLY A 119 10.06 6.83 -27.67
N THR A 120 9.07 6.58 -26.81
CA THR A 120 7.64 6.79 -27.13
C THR A 120 6.95 7.83 -26.27
N SER A 121 7.58 8.26 -25.17
CA SER A 121 7.00 9.27 -24.27
C SER A 121 8.04 10.28 -23.82
N THR A 122 7.62 11.52 -23.58
CA THR A 122 8.48 12.56 -22.99
C THR A 122 8.67 12.32 -21.50
N PHE A 123 9.61 13.04 -20.88
CA PHE A 123 9.76 13.04 -19.42
C PHE A 123 8.48 13.48 -18.71
N ASN A 124 7.78 14.48 -19.27
CA ASN A 124 6.53 14.99 -18.70
C ASN A 124 5.40 13.96 -18.79
N ASP A 125 5.25 13.30 -19.93
CA ASP A 125 4.22 12.27 -20.11
C ASP A 125 4.46 11.09 -19.17
N TYR A 126 5.72 10.67 -19.03
CA TYR A 126 6.09 9.59 -18.13
C TYR A 126 5.81 9.95 -16.67
N TYR A 127 6.22 11.15 -16.23
CA TYR A 127 5.97 11.62 -14.88
C TYR A 127 4.47 11.78 -14.59
N ALA A 128 3.70 12.32 -15.54
CA ALA A 128 2.24 12.43 -15.41
C ALA A 128 1.58 11.04 -15.30
N SER A 129 2.04 10.06 -16.09
CA SER A 129 1.56 8.67 -16.01
C SER A 129 1.92 8.03 -14.66
N PHE A 130 3.13 8.28 -14.14
CA PHE A 130 3.56 7.80 -12.83
C PHE A 130 2.67 8.34 -11.71
N VAL A 131 2.46 9.66 -11.65
CA VAL A 131 1.58 10.28 -10.64
C VAL A 131 0.13 9.79 -10.81
N GLY A 132 -0.33 9.65 -12.06
CA GLY A 132 -1.65 9.09 -12.37
C GLY A 132 -1.82 7.66 -11.87
N LYS A 133 -0.82 6.81 -12.05
CA LYS A 133 -0.79 5.43 -11.54
C LYS A 133 -0.88 5.40 -10.01
N VAL A 134 -0.09 6.21 -9.30
CA VAL A 134 -0.15 6.29 -7.84
C VAL A 134 -1.54 6.71 -7.36
N GLY A 135 -2.12 7.73 -8.00
CA GLY A 135 -3.46 8.22 -7.67
C GLY A 135 -4.55 7.19 -7.95
N GLN A 136 -4.44 6.47 -9.06
CA GLN A 136 -5.39 5.42 -9.43
C GLN A 136 -5.30 4.21 -8.50
N ASP A 137 -4.09 3.73 -8.21
CA ASP A 137 -3.87 2.63 -7.26
C ASP A 137 -4.47 2.98 -5.89
N LEU A 138 -4.27 4.22 -5.40
CA LEU A 138 -4.87 4.66 -4.14
C LEU A 138 -6.41 4.65 -4.19
N ALA A 139 -7.00 5.18 -5.26
CA ALA A 139 -8.45 5.21 -5.42
C ALA A 139 -9.06 3.80 -5.56
N ASP A 140 -8.32 2.85 -6.14
CA ASP A 140 -8.72 1.45 -6.24
C ASP A 140 -8.71 0.77 -4.86
N GLU A 141 -7.64 0.97 -4.08
CA GLU A 141 -7.53 0.43 -2.72
C GLU A 141 -8.56 1.03 -1.76
N GLU A 142 -8.86 2.33 -1.87
CA GLU A 142 -9.90 2.98 -1.05
C GLU A 142 -11.29 2.38 -1.34
N ARG A 143 -11.62 2.19 -2.62
CA ARG A 143 -12.87 1.50 -3.02
C ARG A 143 -12.90 0.05 -2.54
N GLY A 144 -11.77 -0.65 -2.58
CA GLY A 144 -11.62 -2.00 -2.05
C GLY A 144 -11.89 -2.07 -0.55
N LEU A 145 -11.32 -1.12 0.21
CA LEU A 145 -11.53 -1.01 1.66
C LEU A 145 -12.99 -0.75 2.00
N ASP A 146 -13.64 0.18 1.31
CA ASP A 146 -15.07 0.47 1.49
C ASP A 146 -15.93 -0.77 1.19
N HIS A 147 -15.62 -1.49 0.10
CA HIS A 147 -16.32 -2.71 -0.24
C HIS A 147 -16.21 -3.78 0.86
N HIS A 148 -14.98 -4.04 1.33
CA HIS A 148 -14.74 -5.03 2.40
C HIS A 148 -15.39 -4.61 3.72
N THR A 149 -15.38 -3.33 4.06
CA THR A 149 -16.04 -2.79 5.26
C THR A 149 -17.55 -2.99 5.19
N ASN A 150 -18.17 -2.68 4.05
CA ASN A 150 -19.59 -2.88 3.85
C ASN A 150 -19.99 -4.36 3.92
N LEU A 151 -19.19 -5.25 3.32
CA LEU A 151 -19.41 -6.69 3.42
C LEU A 151 -19.28 -7.18 4.86
N MET A 152 -18.27 -6.71 5.59
CA MET A 152 -18.09 -7.04 7.01
C MET A 152 -19.33 -6.64 7.82
N ASN A 153 -19.82 -5.41 7.63
CA ASN A 153 -21.03 -4.92 8.32
C ASN A 153 -22.26 -5.77 7.98
N GLN A 154 -22.44 -6.18 6.72
CA GLN A 154 -23.53 -7.08 6.32
C GLN A 154 -23.43 -8.45 7.01
N LEU A 155 -22.22 -9.01 7.11
CA LEU A 155 -21.98 -10.29 7.78
C LEU A 155 -22.22 -10.20 9.29
N ILE A 156 -21.82 -9.10 9.92
CA ILE A 156 -22.10 -8.83 11.34
C ILE A 156 -23.61 -8.77 11.58
N ASN A 157 -24.36 -8.00 10.77
CA ASN A 157 -25.82 -7.90 10.89
C ASN A 157 -26.51 -9.27 10.68
N LYS A 158 -26.03 -10.08 9.72
CA LYS A 158 -26.54 -11.45 9.52
C LYS A 158 -26.25 -12.36 10.71
N ARG A 159 -25.05 -12.27 11.28
CA ARG A 159 -24.67 -13.02 12.47
C ARG A 159 -25.54 -12.61 13.65
N GLU A 160 -25.77 -11.32 13.86
CA GLU A 160 -26.66 -10.82 14.92
C GLU A 160 -28.12 -11.24 14.72
N GLY A 161 -28.60 -11.33 13.47
CA GLY A 161 -29.94 -11.85 13.20
C GLY A 161 -30.13 -13.35 13.48
N ILE A 162 -29.05 -14.14 13.42
CA ILE A 162 -29.10 -15.61 13.63
C ILE A 162 -28.69 -16.00 15.05
N SER A 163 -27.61 -15.41 15.55
CA SER A 163 -27.00 -15.69 16.85
C SER A 163 -27.34 -14.64 17.91
N GLY A 164 -28.12 -13.62 17.55
CA GLY A 164 -28.65 -12.67 18.50
C GLY A 164 -29.68 -13.33 19.41
N VAL A 165 -29.57 -13.07 20.69
CA VAL A 165 -30.52 -13.51 21.70
C VAL A 165 -31.60 -12.46 21.83
N SER A 166 -32.86 -12.85 21.61
CA SER A 166 -34.00 -11.99 21.89
C SER A 166 -34.35 -12.06 23.38
N ILE A 167 -34.16 -10.94 24.11
CA ILE A 167 -34.50 -10.84 25.54
C ILE A 167 -35.98 -11.16 25.77
N ASP A 168 -36.86 -10.82 24.84
CA ASP A 168 -38.29 -11.09 24.96
C ASP A 168 -38.61 -12.59 24.81
N GLU A 169 -37.89 -13.30 23.93
CA GLU A 169 -38.02 -14.75 23.77
C GLU A 169 -37.40 -15.50 24.96
N GLU A 170 -36.24 -15.04 25.45
CA GLU A 170 -35.66 -15.55 26.69
C GLU A 170 -36.55 -15.26 27.90
N MET A 171 -37.18 -14.09 27.99
CA MET A 171 -38.11 -13.74 29.06
C MET A 171 -39.39 -14.60 28.99
N THR A 172 -39.91 -14.84 27.79
CA THR A 172 -41.05 -15.74 27.58
C THR A 172 -40.71 -17.17 28.00
N ASN A 173 -39.52 -17.65 27.62
CA ASN A 173 -39.04 -18.96 28.03
C ASN A 173 -38.81 -19.04 29.54
N LEU A 174 -38.25 -17.99 30.14
CA LEU A 174 -38.03 -17.88 31.58
C LEU A 174 -39.36 -17.92 32.35
N VAL A 175 -40.36 -17.13 31.92
CA VAL A 175 -41.72 -17.17 32.49
C VAL A 175 -42.34 -18.55 32.31
N LYS A 176 -42.19 -19.18 31.13
CA LYS A 176 -42.67 -20.54 30.88
C LYS A 176 -42.02 -21.57 31.82
N TYR A 177 -40.71 -21.48 32.05
CA TYR A 177 -40.00 -22.36 33.00
C TYR A 177 -40.42 -22.09 34.45
N GLN A 178 -40.62 -20.83 34.84
CA GLN A 178 -41.15 -20.48 36.16
C GLN A 178 -42.56 -21.02 36.39
N LEU A 179 -43.44 -20.91 35.39
CA LEU A 179 -44.80 -21.45 35.45
C LEU A 179 -44.77 -22.99 35.49
N GLY A 180 -43.92 -23.62 34.67
CA GLY A 180 -43.72 -25.07 34.66
C GLY A 180 -43.21 -25.59 36.00
N TYR A 181 -42.26 -24.90 36.63
CA TYR A 181 -41.74 -25.26 37.95
C TYR A 181 -42.83 -25.17 39.03
N ASN A 182 -43.62 -24.09 39.04
CA ASN A 182 -44.75 -23.95 39.96
C ASN A 182 -45.83 -25.03 39.73
N ALA A 183 -46.12 -25.39 38.47
CA ALA A 183 -47.06 -26.45 38.13
C ALA A 183 -46.56 -27.84 38.57
N ALA A 184 -45.27 -28.13 38.37
CA ALA A 184 -44.63 -29.36 38.85
C ALA A 184 -44.66 -29.47 40.38
N ALA A 185 -44.38 -28.37 41.09
CA ALA A 185 -44.47 -28.33 42.55
C ALA A 185 -45.90 -28.61 43.05
N ARG A 186 -46.92 -28.07 42.38
CA ARG A 186 -48.32 -28.40 42.69
C ARG A 186 -48.66 -29.87 42.43
N LEU A 187 -48.14 -30.45 41.34
CA LEU A 187 -48.31 -31.89 41.07
C LEU A 187 -47.67 -32.76 42.14
N CYS A 188 -46.50 -32.39 42.65
CA CYS A 188 -45.89 -33.08 43.80
C CYS A 188 -46.79 -33.03 45.03
N ASN A 189 -47.33 -31.85 45.39
CA ASN A 189 -48.24 -31.74 46.53
C ASN A 189 -49.49 -32.60 46.36
N VAL A 190 -50.08 -32.65 45.15
CA VAL A 190 -51.24 -33.50 44.86
C VAL A 190 -50.86 -34.98 44.92
N ALA A 191 -49.67 -35.35 44.45
CA ALA A 191 -49.18 -36.72 44.56
C ALA A 191 -48.94 -37.13 46.02
N ASP A 192 -48.41 -36.25 46.85
CA ASP A 192 -48.25 -36.46 48.29
C ASP A 192 -49.63 -36.66 48.96
N GLU A 193 -50.62 -35.84 48.64
CA GLU A 193 -52.01 -36.01 49.12
C GLU A 193 -52.64 -37.34 48.65
N LEU A 194 -52.37 -37.76 47.41
CA LEU A 194 -52.83 -39.06 46.90
C LEU A 194 -52.14 -40.24 47.59
N ILE A 195 -50.85 -40.11 47.90
CA ILE A 195 -50.10 -41.13 48.66
C ILE A 195 -50.66 -41.23 50.09
N ASP A 196 -50.89 -40.10 50.74
CA ASP A 196 -51.47 -40.06 52.09
C ASP A 196 -52.89 -40.62 52.14
N THR A 197 -53.73 -40.31 51.15
CA THR A 197 -55.09 -40.88 51.08
C THR A 197 -55.07 -42.40 50.83
N LEU A 198 -54.17 -42.89 49.96
CA LEU A 198 -53.99 -44.33 49.73
C LEU A 198 -53.46 -45.05 51.00
N LEU A 199 -52.52 -44.45 51.73
CA LEU A 199 -52.01 -45.00 52.98
C LEU A 199 -53.08 -45.06 54.08
N ASN A 200 -53.94 -44.04 54.16
CA ASN A 200 -55.06 -44.00 55.12
C ASN A 200 -56.21 -44.95 54.76
N LEU A 201 -56.33 -45.40 53.51
CA LEU A 201 -57.32 -46.40 53.07
C LEU A 201 -56.88 -47.86 53.29
N VAL A 202 -55.59 -48.10 53.54
CA VAL A 202 -55.00 -49.44 53.76
C VAL A 202 -54.82 -49.77 55.25
N GLN A 203 -55.09 -48.82 56.15
CA GLN A 203 -55.25 -49.06 57.59
C GLN A 203 -56.69 -49.45 57.94
#